data_AF-A0A8H3V4A3-F1
#
_entry.id   AF-A0A8H3V4A3-F1
#
_cell.length_a   1.000
_cell.length_b   1.000
_cell.length_c   1.000
_cell.angle_alpha   90.00
_cell.angle_beta   90.00
_cell.angle_gamma   90.00
#
_symmetry.space_group_name_H-M   'P 1'
#
loop_
_entity.id
_entity.type
_entity.pdbx_description
1 polymer ?
#
loop_
_entity_poly.entity_id
_entity_poly.type
_entity_poly.pdbx_seq_one_letter_code
_entity_poly.pdbx_strand_id
1 'polypeptide(L)'
;MFLWLGSTLFRGTRDEALASLKSWTGILRPDDVMLVGADGHSAPKYHDKIWESYHADEDAWQALWDNGFQIANRVVGETWFRSADWKLDAVIDTEPVVRHRSRFLAQRDVVLGTSGIKFNRGDELVWLEPHKFNRSSVHELCALAGLQVDETWQSKDSEMYQYLIRLATPPDA
;
A
#
# COMPACT_ATOMS: atom_id res chain seq x y z
N MET A 1 8.93 -12.21 18.32
CA MET A 1 8.56 -10.86 17.85
C MET A 1 8.76 -10.77 16.35
N PHE A 2 7.74 -10.36 15.62
CA PHE A 2 7.77 -10.09 14.18
C PHE A 2 7.65 -8.60 13.92
N LEU A 3 8.31 -8.11 12.86
CA LEU A 3 8.28 -6.71 12.48
C LEU A 3 7.64 -6.57 11.09
N TRP A 4 6.59 -5.77 10.99
CA TRP A 4 5.95 -5.43 9.72
C TRP A 4 5.73 -3.92 9.64
N LEU A 5 6.76 -3.20 9.23
CA LEU A 5 6.80 -1.75 9.26
C LEU A 5 6.46 -1.11 7.90
N GLY A 6 6.38 0.21 7.87
CA GLY A 6 6.19 0.98 6.63
C GLY A 6 4.77 0.91 6.05
N SER A 7 3.74 0.60 6.86
CA SER A 7 2.33 0.53 6.43
C SER A 7 2.02 -0.50 5.33
N THR A 8 2.94 -1.43 5.06
CA THR A 8 2.80 -2.35 3.93
C THR A 8 1.78 -3.47 4.16
N LEU A 9 1.45 -3.79 5.42
CA LEU A 9 0.38 -4.74 5.77
C LEU A 9 -1.00 -4.16 5.47
N PHE A 10 -1.12 -2.83 5.55
CA PHE A 10 -2.34 -2.06 5.38
C PHE A 10 -2.35 -1.29 4.04
N ARG A 11 -1.58 -1.74 3.05
CA ARG A 11 -1.47 -1.03 1.77
C ARG A 11 -2.67 -1.22 0.86
N GLY A 12 -3.35 -2.36 0.97
CA GLY A 12 -4.44 -2.75 0.07
C GLY A 12 -5.81 -2.33 0.58
N THR A 13 -6.82 -2.83 -0.11
CA THR A 13 -8.22 -2.72 0.32
C THR A 13 -8.41 -3.27 1.73
N ARG A 14 -9.54 -2.91 2.34
CA ARG A 14 -9.91 -3.41 3.67
C ARG A 14 -9.90 -4.95 3.75
N ASP A 15 -10.40 -5.62 2.72
CA ASP A 15 -10.47 -7.08 2.66
C ASP A 15 -9.09 -7.71 2.53
N GLU A 16 -8.19 -7.12 1.74
CA GLU A 16 -6.80 -7.57 1.61
C GLU A 16 -6.02 -7.38 2.92
N ALA A 17 -6.23 -6.26 3.61
CA ALA A 17 -5.64 -6.01 4.91
C ALA A 17 -6.15 -7.02 5.95
N LEU A 18 -7.46 -7.29 5.98
CA LEU A 18 -8.06 -8.29 6.86
C LEU A 18 -7.53 -9.70 6.55
N ALA A 19 -7.44 -10.08 5.28
CA ALA A 19 -6.90 -11.36 4.86
C ALA A 19 -5.43 -11.52 5.28
N SER A 20 -4.64 -10.45 5.15
CA SER A 20 -3.25 -10.42 5.61
C SER A 20 -3.15 -10.65 7.12
N LEU A 21 -3.96 -9.95 7.93
CA LEU A 21 -4.00 -10.17 9.38
C LEU A 21 -4.45 -11.59 9.75
N LYS A 22 -5.46 -12.14 9.08
CA LYS A 22 -5.93 -13.52 9.30
C LYS A 22 -4.87 -14.57 8.93
N SER A 23 -4.01 -14.29 7.96
CA SER A 23 -2.89 -15.19 7.66
C SER A 23 -1.93 -15.30 8.86
N TRP A 24 -1.77 -14.22 9.63
CA TRP A 24 -0.93 -14.20 10.83
C TRP A 24 -1.55 -14.95 12.01
N THR A 25 -2.89 -14.93 12.19
CA THR A 25 -3.50 -15.71 13.27
C THR A 25 -3.29 -17.21 13.14
N GLY A 26 -3.14 -17.73 11.91
CA GLY A 26 -2.78 -19.12 11.66
C GLY A 26 -1.30 -19.46 11.93
N ILE A 27 -0.45 -18.44 12.16
CA ILE A 27 1.01 -18.59 12.27
C ILE A 27 1.51 -18.27 13.69
N LEU A 28 0.95 -17.23 14.33
CA LEU A 28 1.40 -16.77 15.65
C LEU A 28 1.16 -17.84 16.72
N ARG A 29 2.11 -17.95 17.65
CA ARG A 29 1.95 -18.69 18.91
C ARG A 29 1.43 -17.75 20.01
N PRO A 30 0.94 -18.28 21.15
CA PRO A 30 0.38 -17.44 22.22
C PRO A 30 1.29 -16.33 22.73
N ASP A 31 2.61 -16.58 22.80
CA ASP A 31 3.60 -15.61 23.28
C ASP A 31 4.20 -14.75 22.16
N ASP A 32 3.80 -14.97 20.91
CA ASP A 32 4.29 -14.18 19.79
C ASP A 32 3.59 -12.82 19.73
N VAL A 33 4.38 -11.80 19.41
CA VAL A 33 3.92 -10.43 19.18
C VAL A 33 4.40 -9.94 17.82
N MET A 34 3.61 -9.08 17.19
CA MET A 34 3.94 -8.35 15.98
C MET A 34 4.02 -6.85 16.29
N LEU A 35 5.08 -6.19 15.87
CA LEU A 35 5.15 -4.74 15.80
C LEU A 35 4.81 -4.31 14.37
N VAL A 36 3.63 -3.70 14.19
CA VAL A 36 3.11 -3.34 12.87
C VAL A 36 3.01 -1.83 12.73
N GLY A 37 3.57 -1.28 11.64
CA GLY A 37 3.40 0.14 11.30
C GLY A 37 2.18 0.36 10.43
N ALA A 38 1.43 1.43 10.65
CA ALA A 38 0.37 1.88 9.73
C ALA A 38 0.36 3.40 9.55
N ASP A 39 0.01 3.81 8.34
CA ASP A 39 -0.25 5.19 7.99
C ASP A 39 -1.75 5.50 8.12
N GLY A 40 -2.10 6.30 9.12
CA GLY A 40 -3.46 6.69 9.45
C GLY A 40 -3.89 8.05 8.95
N HIS A 41 -3.15 8.69 8.02
CA HIS A 41 -3.54 9.96 7.42
C HIS A 41 -4.76 9.79 6.50
N SER A 42 -5.95 9.55 7.08
CA SER A 42 -7.18 9.25 6.35
C SER A 42 -8.22 10.37 6.37
N ALA A 43 -7.89 11.53 6.96
CA ALA A 43 -8.79 12.68 7.01
C ALA A 43 -8.46 13.67 5.88
N PRO A 44 -9.46 14.39 5.32
CA PRO A 44 -9.25 15.33 4.22
C PRO A 44 -8.16 16.39 4.48
N LYS A 45 -8.00 16.83 5.73
CA LYS A 45 -6.97 17.80 6.13
C LYS A 45 -5.53 17.34 5.87
N TYR A 46 -5.31 16.05 5.62
CA TYR A 46 -3.99 15.49 5.35
C TYR A 46 -3.68 15.35 3.85
N HIS A 47 -4.59 15.78 2.96
CA HIS A 47 -4.42 15.68 1.52
C HIS A 47 -3.04 16.16 1.05
N ASP A 48 -2.66 17.40 1.40
CA ASP A 48 -1.40 17.99 0.91
C ASP A 48 -0.18 17.27 1.48
N LYS A 49 -0.22 16.89 2.76
CA LYS A 49 0.83 16.09 3.39
C LYS A 49 1.02 14.73 2.70
N ILE A 50 -0.08 14.06 2.34
CA ILE A 50 -0.05 12.80 1.59
C ILE A 50 0.56 13.05 0.21
N TRP A 51 0.11 14.09 -0.50
CA TRP A 51 0.61 14.43 -1.83
C TRP A 51 2.11 14.70 -1.81
N GLU A 52 2.57 15.59 -0.93
CA GLU A 52 3.97 15.93 -0.76
C GLU A 52 4.83 14.71 -0.42
N SER A 53 4.32 13.74 0.37
CA SER A 53 5.08 12.54 0.72
C SER A 53 5.49 11.65 -0.47
N TYR A 54 4.78 11.76 -1.61
CA TYR A 54 5.13 11.04 -2.85
C TYR A 54 5.77 11.95 -3.91
N HIS A 55 5.53 13.25 -3.85
CA HIS A 55 5.85 14.19 -4.93
C HIS A 55 6.81 15.31 -4.53
N ALA A 56 7.39 15.28 -3.33
CA ALA A 56 8.39 16.26 -2.91
C ALA A 56 9.69 16.20 -3.73
N ASP A 57 9.99 15.05 -4.34
CA ASP A 57 11.16 14.84 -5.20
C ASP A 57 10.71 14.08 -6.47
N GLU A 58 10.35 14.84 -7.50
CA GLU A 58 9.88 14.29 -8.77
C GLU A 58 10.95 13.47 -9.50
N ASP A 59 12.24 13.82 -9.35
CA ASP A 59 13.35 13.11 -9.99
C ASP A 59 13.55 11.73 -9.36
N ALA A 60 13.55 11.65 -8.03
CA ALA A 60 13.61 10.38 -7.31
C ALA A 60 12.39 9.50 -7.63
N TRP A 61 11.22 10.13 -7.75
CA TRP A 61 9.98 9.44 -8.13
C TRP A 61 10.06 8.88 -9.55
N GLN A 62 10.52 9.68 -10.53
CA GLN A 62 10.72 9.24 -11.90
C GLN A 62 11.74 8.10 -12.01
N ALA A 63 12.85 8.19 -11.27
CA ALA A 63 13.88 7.16 -11.25
C ALA A 63 13.37 5.81 -10.71
N LEU A 64 12.49 5.82 -9.69
CA LEU A 64 11.84 4.61 -9.18
C LEU A 64 11.07 3.88 -10.28
N TRP A 65 10.38 4.62 -11.15
CA TRP A 65 9.58 4.06 -12.24
C TRP A 65 10.41 3.56 -13.40
N ASP A 66 11.38 4.35 -13.85
CA ASP A 66 12.26 3.93 -14.94
C ASP A 66 13.01 2.65 -14.56
N ASN A 67 13.42 2.53 -13.29
CA ASN A 67 13.98 1.29 -12.76
C ASN A 67 12.97 0.12 -12.79
N GLY A 68 11.72 0.37 -12.40
CA GLY A 68 10.64 -0.64 -12.48
C GLY A 68 10.43 -1.17 -13.90
N PHE A 69 10.39 -0.29 -14.91
CA PHE A 69 10.27 -0.67 -16.32
C PHE A 69 11.49 -1.46 -16.80
N GLN A 70 12.70 -1.02 -16.43
CA GLN A 70 13.93 -1.75 -16.78
C GLN A 70 13.94 -3.16 -16.19
N ILE A 71 13.52 -3.32 -14.94
CA ILE A 71 13.42 -4.63 -14.27
C ILE A 71 12.35 -5.49 -14.95
N ALA A 72 11.16 -4.96 -15.21
CA ALA A 72 10.09 -5.70 -15.85
C ALA A 72 10.51 -6.24 -17.23
N ASN A 73 11.11 -5.38 -18.06
CA ASN A 73 11.63 -5.76 -19.37
C ASN A 73 12.70 -6.85 -19.26
N ARG A 74 13.61 -6.74 -18.28
CA ARG A 74 14.66 -7.73 -18.06
C ARG A 74 14.10 -9.08 -17.65
N VAL A 75 13.12 -9.11 -16.74
CA VAL A 75 12.50 -10.35 -16.24
C VAL A 75 11.75 -11.06 -17.36
N VAL A 76 11.06 -10.32 -18.21
CA VAL A 76 10.33 -10.87 -19.36
C VAL A 76 11.27 -11.26 -20.51
N GLY A 77 12.42 -10.59 -20.65
CA GLY A 77 13.36 -10.80 -21.76
C GLY A 77 12.99 -10.02 -23.04
N GLU A 78 12.03 -9.10 -22.95
CA GLU A 78 11.55 -8.27 -24.06
C GLU A 78 11.38 -6.81 -23.61
N THR A 79 11.32 -5.87 -24.56
CA THR A 79 11.01 -4.47 -24.25
C THR A 79 9.50 -4.23 -24.29
N TRP A 80 8.83 -4.50 -23.17
CA TRP A 80 7.40 -4.22 -22.97
C TRP A 80 7.15 -2.76 -22.63
N PHE A 81 7.92 -2.19 -21.71
CA PHE A 81 7.74 -0.82 -21.22
C PHE A 81 8.83 0.12 -21.74
N ARG A 82 8.43 1.26 -22.29
CA ARG A 82 9.31 2.38 -22.66
C ARG A 82 8.74 3.64 -22.03
N SER A 83 9.53 4.43 -21.32
CA SER A 83 9.03 5.60 -20.60
C SER A 83 8.30 6.60 -21.52
N ALA A 84 8.71 6.72 -22.78
CA ALA A 84 8.04 7.56 -23.79
C ALA A 84 6.61 7.10 -24.17
N ASP A 85 6.19 5.91 -23.77
CA ASP A 85 4.84 5.38 -24.07
C ASP A 85 3.85 5.66 -22.94
N TRP A 86 4.34 6.13 -21.79
CA TRP A 86 3.59 6.20 -20.55
C TRP A 86 3.78 7.56 -19.89
N LYS A 87 2.66 8.21 -19.54
CA LYS A 87 2.67 9.36 -18.64
C LYS A 87 2.45 8.86 -17.22
N LEU A 88 3.37 9.18 -16.31
CA LEU A 88 3.11 9.02 -14.89
C LEU A 88 2.05 10.01 -14.43
N ASP A 89 1.06 9.51 -13.71
CA ASP A 89 -0.02 10.30 -13.12
C ASP A 89 -0.36 9.77 -11.73
N ALA A 90 -0.93 10.63 -10.89
CA ALA A 90 -1.35 10.23 -9.55
C ALA A 90 -2.61 10.97 -9.10
N VAL A 91 -3.41 10.31 -8.27
CA VAL A 91 -4.60 10.90 -7.64
C VAL A 91 -4.68 10.49 -6.17
N ILE A 92 -5.35 11.30 -5.36
CA ILE A 92 -5.78 10.90 -4.01
C ILE A 92 -7.28 10.66 -4.06
N ASP A 93 -7.68 9.40 -3.95
CA ASP A 93 -9.08 9.03 -3.78
C ASP A 93 -9.45 9.19 -2.30
N THR A 94 -10.61 9.75 -1.98
CA THR A 94 -11.07 9.95 -0.59
C THR A 94 -12.16 8.96 -0.16
N GLU A 95 -12.80 8.28 -1.11
CA GLU A 95 -13.92 7.35 -0.89
C GLU A 95 -13.65 6.03 -1.61
N PRO A 96 -14.00 4.86 -1.02
CA PRO A 96 -14.51 4.67 0.34
C PRO A 96 -13.43 4.75 1.44
N VAL A 97 -12.15 4.79 1.04
CA VAL A 97 -10.98 4.89 1.92
C VAL A 97 -9.98 5.82 1.26
N VAL A 98 -9.33 6.68 2.06
CA VAL A 98 -8.26 7.55 1.55
C VAL A 98 -7.11 6.71 1.05
N ARG A 99 -6.70 6.94 -0.19
CA ARG A 99 -5.51 6.31 -0.79
C ARG A 99 -4.87 7.25 -1.81
N HIS A 100 -3.56 7.21 -1.87
CA HIS A 100 -2.84 7.71 -3.05
C HIS A 100 -2.86 6.60 -4.11
N ARG A 101 -3.00 6.93 -5.38
CA ARG A 101 -2.94 5.98 -6.48
C ARG A 101 -2.02 6.52 -7.56
N SER A 102 -0.91 5.84 -7.77
CA SER A 102 0.03 6.08 -8.87
C SER A 102 -0.29 5.17 -10.03
N ARG A 103 -0.37 5.75 -11.22
CA ARG A 103 -0.77 5.06 -12.45
C ARG A 103 0.05 5.55 -13.64
N PHE A 104 0.15 4.70 -14.64
CA PHE A 104 0.67 5.06 -15.95
C PHE A 104 -0.47 5.20 -16.94
N LEU A 105 -0.52 6.31 -17.65
CA LEU A 105 -1.47 6.55 -18.73
C LEU A 105 -0.77 6.27 -20.07
N ALA A 106 -1.32 5.36 -20.87
CA ALA A 106 -0.80 5.08 -22.19
C ALA A 106 -0.93 6.33 -23.09
N GLN A 107 0.19 6.86 -23.59
CA GLN A 107 0.19 8.07 -24.43
C GLN A 107 -0.21 7.78 -25.89
N ARG A 108 -0.19 6.50 -26.27
CA ARG A 108 -0.55 5.94 -27.59
C ARG A 108 -1.01 4.50 -27.41
N ASP A 109 -1.48 3.87 -28.48
CA ASP A 109 -1.74 2.44 -28.46
C ASP A 109 -0.42 1.68 -28.29
N VAL A 110 -0.37 0.77 -27.33
CA VAL A 110 0.81 -0.04 -26.96
C VAL A 110 0.44 -1.51 -27.04
N VAL A 111 1.32 -2.32 -27.63
CA VAL A 111 1.25 -3.78 -27.57
C VAL A 111 2.49 -4.30 -26.85
N LEU A 112 2.29 -5.04 -25.77
CA LEU A 112 3.39 -5.53 -24.95
C LEU A 112 4.06 -6.75 -25.58
N GLY A 113 5.09 -6.50 -26.38
CA GLY A 113 5.95 -7.54 -26.95
C GLY A 113 5.17 -8.66 -27.63
N THR A 114 5.61 -9.90 -27.43
CA THR A 114 4.96 -11.09 -28.00
C THR A 114 3.73 -11.58 -27.24
N SER A 115 3.47 -11.04 -26.03
CA SER A 115 2.28 -11.40 -25.24
C SER A 115 0.97 -11.01 -25.92
N GLY A 116 1.02 -9.99 -26.80
CA GLY A 116 -0.15 -9.46 -27.47
C GLY A 116 -1.10 -8.65 -26.57
N ILE A 117 -0.76 -8.42 -25.30
CA ILE A 117 -1.53 -7.55 -24.39
C ILE A 117 -1.53 -6.13 -24.98
N LYS A 118 -2.73 -5.55 -25.11
CA LYS A 118 -2.91 -4.23 -25.73
C LYS A 118 -3.42 -3.23 -24.70
N PHE A 119 -2.88 -2.02 -24.79
CA PHE A 119 -3.37 -0.83 -24.13
C PHE A 119 -3.71 0.18 -25.22
N ASN A 120 -4.91 0.72 -25.21
CA ASN A 120 -5.28 1.85 -26.05
C ASN A 120 -4.75 3.14 -25.43
N ARG A 121 -4.59 4.18 -26.24
CA ARG A 121 -4.30 5.52 -25.74
C ARG A 121 -5.31 5.92 -24.65
N GLY A 122 -4.80 6.33 -23.49
CA GLY A 122 -5.59 6.73 -22.33
C GLY A 122 -5.88 5.61 -21.34
N ASP A 123 -5.58 4.35 -21.68
CA ASP A 123 -5.70 3.25 -20.72
C ASP A 123 -4.76 3.45 -19.53
N GLU A 124 -5.23 3.03 -18.36
CA GLU A 124 -4.50 3.17 -17.09
C GLU A 124 -3.87 1.83 -16.68
N LEU A 125 -2.60 1.87 -16.33
CA LEU A 125 -1.93 0.80 -15.59
C LEU A 125 -1.69 1.28 -14.16
N VAL A 126 -2.47 0.77 -13.20
CA VAL A 126 -2.29 1.07 -11.77
C VAL A 126 -1.03 0.37 -11.27
N TRP A 127 -0.15 1.12 -10.62
CA TRP A 127 1.13 0.61 -10.13
C TRP A 127 1.22 0.55 -8.60
N LEU A 128 0.79 1.62 -7.92
CA LEU A 128 0.87 1.71 -6.47
C LEU A 128 -0.40 2.35 -5.91
N GLU A 129 -1.00 1.74 -4.89
CA GLU A 129 -2.27 2.21 -4.30
C GLU A 129 -2.32 2.12 -2.76
N PRO A 130 -1.46 2.85 -2.03
CA PRO A 130 -1.36 2.71 -0.59
C PRO A 130 -2.58 3.34 0.11
N HIS A 131 -3.43 2.47 0.65
CA HIS A 131 -4.57 2.83 1.49
C HIS A 131 -4.12 3.34 2.86
N LYS A 132 -4.93 4.23 3.44
CA LYS A 132 -4.70 4.85 4.74
C LYS A 132 -5.76 4.38 5.72
N PHE A 133 -5.33 3.77 6.82
CA PHE A 133 -6.22 3.25 7.85
C PHE A 133 -5.95 3.98 9.16
N ASN A 134 -6.93 4.76 9.61
CA ASN A 134 -6.84 5.40 10.91
C ASN A 134 -6.81 4.36 12.04
N ARG A 135 -6.51 4.85 13.25
CA ARG A 135 -6.38 4.01 14.44
C ARG A 135 -7.59 3.11 14.67
N SER A 136 -8.81 3.64 14.61
CA SER A 136 -10.02 2.83 14.84
C SER A 136 -10.17 1.70 13.81
N SER A 137 -9.87 1.96 12.54
CA SER A 137 -9.95 0.95 11.49
C SER A 137 -8.92 -0.17 11.69
N VAL A 138 -7.71 0.14 12.14
CA VAL A 138 -6.70 -0.89 12.45
C VAL A 138 -7.14 -1.76 13.61
N HIS A 139 -7.65 -1.16 14.70
CA HIS A 139 -8.16 -1.92 15.85
C HIS A 139 -9.32 -2.85 15.45
N GLU A 140 -10.26 -2.34 14.65
CA GLU A 140 -11.40 -3.12 14.15
C GLU A 140 -10.93 -4.28 13.26
N LEU A 141 -10.01 -4.04 12.33
CA LEU A 141 -9.43 -5.06 11.47
C LEU A 141 -8.71 -6.15 12.28
N CYS A 142 -7.98 -5.77 13.32
CA CYS A 142 -7.33 -6.73 14.22
C CYS A 142 -8.38 -7.60 14.93
N ALA A 143 -9.41 -6.99 15.51
CA ALA A 143 -10.48 -7.72 16.20
C ALA A 143 -11.18 -8.71 15.25
N LEU A 144 -11.53 -8.27 14.03
CA LEU A 144 -12.12 -9.12 12.99
C LEU A 144 -11.20 -10.27 12.53
N ALA A 145 -9.88 -10.10 12.70
CA ALA A 145 -8.90 -11.13 12.36
C ALA A 145 -8.69 -12.15 13.48
N GLY A 146 -9.18 -11.91 14.71
CA GLY A 146 -8.85 -12.71 15.89
C GLY A 146 -7.56 -12.26 16.58
N LEU A 147 -7.16 -11.00 16.39
CA LEU A 147 -6.00 -10.37 16.99
C LEU A 147 -6.46 -9.28 17.96
N GLN A 148 -5.58 -8.91 18.89
CA GLN A 148 -5.76 -7.75 19.76
C GLN A 148 -4.56 -6.81 19.66
N VAL A 149 -4.83 -5.52 19.82
CA VAL A 149 -3.82 -4.46 19.90
C VAL A 149 -3.58 -4.18 21.38
N ASP A 150 -2.38 -4.43 21.86
CA ASP A 150 -2.00 -4.17 23.26
C ASP A 150 -1.58 -2.73 23.50
N GLU A 151 -0.73 -2.26 22.59
CA GLU A 151 -0.12 -0.95 22.69
C GLU A 151 -0.17 -0.26 21.34
N THR A 152 -0.29 1.06 21.39
CA THR A 152 -0.28 1.93 20.21
C THR A 152 0.64 3.10 20.49
N TRP A 153 1.63 3.30 19.63
CA TRP A 153 2.48 4.48 19.63
C TRP A 153 2.18 5.31 18.41
N GLN A 154 2.05 6.62 18.61
CA GLN A 154 1.81 7.59 17.55
C GLN A 154 3.01 8.54 17.47
N SER A 155 3.49 8.81 16.26
CA SER A 155 4.49 9.85 16.06
C SER A 155 3.91 11.23 16.43
N LYS A 156 4.70 12.04 17.13
CA LYS A 156 4.33 13.43 17.45
C LYS A 156 3.92 14.16 16.16
N ASP A 157 2.81 14.90 16.22
CA ASP A 157 2.28 15.73 15.13
C ASP A 157 2.02 14.99 13.81
N SER A 158 1.74 13.68 13.86
CA SER A 158 1.52 12.84 12.67
C SER A 158 0.54 11.71 12.93
N GLU A 159 -0.13 11.20 11.90
CA GLU A 159 -0.95 9.99 11.95
C GLU A 159 -0.16 8.73 11.58
N MET A 160 1.14 8.70 11.89
CA MET A 160 1.94 7.49 11.74
C MET A 160 1.89 6.72 13.05
N TYR A 161 1.52 5.44 12.97
CA TYR A 161 1.29 4.60 14.13
C TYR A 161 2.16 3.34 14.09
N GLN A 162 2.52 2.86 15.28
CA GLN A 162 3.01 1.52 15.52
C GLN A 162 2.08 0.81 16.49
N TYR A 163 1.75 -0.43 16.20
CA TYR A 163 0.84 -1.26 16.98
C TYR A 163 1.58 -2.51 17.45
N LEU A 164 1.51 -2.81 18.74
CA LEU A 164 1.88 -4.11 19.27
C LEU A 164 0.65 -5.02 19.21
N ILE A 165 0.71 -6.05 18.39
CA ILE A 165 -0.40 -6.93 18.07
C ILE A 165 -0.07 -8.36 18.50
N ARG A 166 -1.01 -9.06 19.11
CA ARG A 166 -0.92 -10.49 19.44
C ARG A 166 -2.23 -11.21 19.17
N LEU A 167 -2.23 -12.54 19.32
CA LEU A 167 -3.45 -13.32 19.32
C LEU A 167 -4.42 -12.80 20.38
N ALA A 168 -5.70 -12.66 20.03
CA ALA A 168 -6.73 -12.33 21.01
C ALA A 168 -6.82 -13.46 22.03
N THR A 169 -6.90 -13.12 23.31
CA THR A 169 -7.16 -14.11 24.36
C THR A 169 -8.63 -14.51 24.29
N PRO A 170 -8.97 -15.82 24.33
CA PRO A 170 -10.36 -16.24 24.44
C PRO A 170 -11.01 -15.61 25.69
N PRO A 171 -12.32 -15.33 25.68
CA PRO A 171 -13.01 -14.70 26.81
C PRO A 171 -12.89 -15.42 28.17
N ASP A 172 -12.41 -16.67 28.21
CA ASP A 172 -12.40 -17.53 29.39
C ASP A 172 -11.05 -18.24 29.66
N ALA A 173 -9.92 -17.53 29.51
CA ALA A 173 -8.59 -18.04 29.92
C ALA A 173 -8.18 -17.52 31.30
#